data_AF-A0A6L9QRT8-F1
#
_entry.id   AF-A0A6L9QRT8-F1
#
_cell.length_a   1.000
_cell.length_b   1.000
_cell.length_c   1.000
_cell.angle_alpha   90.00
_cell.angle_beta   90.00
_cell.angle_gamma   90.00
#
_symmetry.space_group_name_H-M   'P 1'
#
loop_
_entity.id
_entity.type
_entity.pdbx_description
1 polymer ?
#
loop_
_entity_poly.entity_id
_entity_poly.type
_entity_poly.pdbx_seq_one_letter_code
_entity_poly.pdbx_strand_id
1 'polypeptide(L)'
;MPQTTTPPDTRQRIGIIADSTVKMLLACVFVLAAAPLGRQFGVPTWLMATSGAALLICGGVEIKYLRSRPSRTYLRLMIGYDTGWALATLAALACAWGNGDAGGELWIGYQTAAPLVLAVLLLAAAPPQTASKPSATDAIH
;
A
#
# COMPACT_ATOMS: atom_id res chain seq x y z
N MET A 1 -25.02 6.70 26.44
CA MET A 1 -25.25 7.16 25.06
C MET A 1 -24.85 6.05 24.10
N PRO A 2 -25.76 5.52 23.27
CA PRO A 2 -25.40 4.54 22.25
C PRO A 2 -24.54 5.22 21.18
N GLN A 3 -23.33 4.71 20.96
CA GLN A 3 -22.48 5.11 19.85
C GLN A 3 -23.16 4.65 18.56
N THR A 4 -23.78 5.56 17.84
CA THR A 4 -24.23 5.34 16.46
C THR A 4 -22.99 5.13 15.60
N THR A 5 -22.59 3.88 15.41
CA THR A 5 -21.57 3.53 14.41
C THR A 5 -22.20 3.76 13.04
N THR A 6 -22.00 4.95 12.47
CA THR A 6 -22.34 5.23 11.08
C THR A 6 -21.64 4.18 10.21
N PRO A 7 -22.36 3.54 9.27
CA PRO A 7 -21.73 2.63 8.33
C PRO A 7 -20.59 3.36 7.60
N PRO A 8 -19.51 2.65 7.20
CA PRO A 8 -18.45 3.23 6.39
C PRO A 8 -19.04 4.02 5.22
N ASP A 9 -18.74 5.30 5.14
CA ASP A 9 -19.25 6.19 4.10
C ASP A 9 -18.85 5.62 2.72
N THR A 10 -19.84 5.34 1.86
CA THR A 10 -19.64 4.80 0.50
C THR A 10 -18.57 5.56 -0.26
N ARG A 11 -18.46 6.88 -0.03
CA ARG A 11 -17.43 7.73 -0.61
C ARG A 11 -16.02 7.33 -0.23
N GLN A 12 -15.78 6.93 1.02
CA GLN A 12 -14.49 6.43 1.48
C GLN A 12 -14.12 5.12 0.78
N ARG A 13 -15.08 4.21 0.61
CA ARG A 13 -14.83 2.94 -0.09
C ARG A 13 -14.44 3.15 -1.54
N ILE A 14 -15.14 4.04 -2.24
CA ILE A 14 -14.80 4.40 -3.64
C ILE A 14 -13.40 5.01 -3.70
N GLY A 15 -13.07 5.92 -2.77
CA GLY A 15 -11.74 6.53 -2.71
C GLY A 15 -10.63 5.50 -2.54
N ILE A 16 -10.83 4.51 -1.66
CA ILE A 16 -9.85 3.44 -1.45
C ILE A 16 -9.70 2.56 -2.68
N ILE A 17 -10.81 2.15 -3.31
CA ILE A 17 -10.75 1.33 -4.53
C ILE A 17 -10.02 2.08 -5.65
N ALA A 18 -10.32 3.36 -5.83
CA ALA A 18 -9.66 4.20 -6.82
C ALA A 18 -8.16 4.31 -6.55
N ASP A 19 -7.76 4.57 -5.30
CA ASP A 19 -6.37 4.64 -4.87
C ASP A 19 -5.61 3.32 -5.13
N SER A 20 -6.15 2.19 -4.67
CA SER A 20 -5.53 0.88 -4.91
C SER A 20 -5.44 0.55 -6.41
N THR A 21 -6.43 0.95 -7.21
CA THR A 21 -6.41 0.76 -8.67
C THR A 21 -5.29 1.57 -9.31
N VAL A 22 -5.12 2.84 -8.92
CA VAL A 22 -4.03 3.69 -9.41
C VAL A 22 -2.68 3.11 -9.03
N LYS A 23 -2.51 2.63 -7.79
CA LYS A 23 -1.28 1.93 -7.36
C LYS A 23 -0.99 0.71 -8.20
N MET A 24 -1.98 -0.13 -8.49
CA MET A 24 -1.81 -1.33 -9.32
C MET A 24 -1.46 -0.97 -10.77
N LEU A 25 -2.07 0.08 -11.34
CA LEU A 25 -1.72 0.56 -12.68
C LEU A 25 -0.29 1.08 -12.72
N LEU A 26 0.10 1.91 -11.75
CA LEU A 26 1.47 2.41 -11.62
C LEU A 26 2.47 1.26 -11.47
N ALA A 27 2.10 0.25 -10.70
CA ALA A 27 2.90 -0.94 -10.50
C ALA A 27 3.11 -1.73 -11.81
N CYS A 28 2.05 -1.93 -12.60
CA CYS A 28 2.16 -2.52 -13.93
C CYS A 28 3.10 -1.71 -14.83
N VAL A 29 3.01 -0.37 -14.80
CA VAL A 29 3.94 0.49 -15.53
C VAL A 29 5.38 0.30 -15.06
N PHE A 30 5.63 0.26 -13.75
CA PHE A 30 6.98 0.03 -13.21
C PHE A 30 7.56 -1.32 -13.61
N VAL A 31 6.75 -2.38 -13.67
CA VAL A 31 7.20 -3.71 -14.11
C VAL A 31 7.42 -3.75 -15.63
N LEU A 32 6.44 -3.31 -16.43
CA LEU A 32 6.48 -3.43 -17.89
C LEU A 32 7.48 -2.46 -18.53
N ALA A 33 7.65 -1.28 -17.94
CA ALA A 33 8.58 -0.25 -18.41
C ALA A 33 9.81 -0.14 -17.50
N ALA A 34 10.17 -1.20 -16.77
CA ALA A 34 11.25 -1.18 -15.79
C ALA A 34 12.59 -0.70 -16.36
N ALA A 35 12.95 -1.17 -17.56
CA ALA A 35 14.22 -0.81 -18.20
C ALA A 35 14.27 0.65 -18.69
N PRO A 36 13.30 1.15 -19.49
CA PRO A 36 13.31 2.55 -19.90
C PRO A 36 13.12 3.52 -18.73
N LEU A 37 12.23 3.22 -17.77
CA LEU A 37 12.05 4.07 -16.59
C LEU A 37 13.28 4.05 -15.68
N GLY A 38 13.92 2.89 -15.49
CA GLY A 38 15.16 2.79 -14.72
C GLY A 38 16.24 3.73 -15.26
N ARG A 39 16.44 3.76 -16.58
CA ARG A 39 17.37 4.71 -17.22
C ARG A 39 16.97 6.17 -17.02
N GLN A 40 15.67 6.48 -17.12
CA GLN A 40 15.18 7.85 -16.95
C GLN A 40 15.34 8.37 -15.52
N PHE A 41 15.12 7.49 -14.52
CA PHE A 41 15.27 7.84 -13.11
C PHE A 41 16.69 7.61 -12.57
N GLY A 42 17.63 7.12 -13.39
CA GLY A 42 18.98 6.80 -12.95
C GLY A 42 19.05 5.63 -11.96
N VAL A 43 18.08 4.72 -11.97
CA VAL A 43 18.01 3.58 -11.04
C VAL A 43 18.18 2.23 -11.74
N PRO A 44 18.66 1.20 -11.03
CA PRO A 44 18.71 -0.16 -11.56
C PRO A 44 17.33 -0.68 -11.98
N THR A 45 17.26 -1.39 -13.11
CA THR A 45 16.01 -1.99 -13.62
C THR A 45 15.36 -2.94 -12.61
N TRP A 46 16.16 -3.70 -11.85
CA TRP A 46 15.62 -4.60 -10.83
C TRP A 46 14.90 -3.83 -9.73
N LEU A 47 15.41 -2.65 -9.34
CA LEU A 47 14.82 -1.82 -8.28
C LEU A 47 13.44 -1.29 -8.71
N MET A 48 13.33 -0.88 -9.98
CA MET A 48 12.06 -0.47 -10.58
C MET A 48 11.05 -1.63 -10.61
N ALA A 49 11.48 -2.82 -11.03
CA ALA A 49 10.63 -4.01 -11.05
C ALA A 49 10.19 -4.44 -9.63
N THR A 50 11.08 -4.38 -8.63
CA THR A 50 10.74 -4.68 -7.24
C THR A 50 9.79 -3.66 -6.64
N SER A 51 9.92 -2.38 -6.99
CA SER A 51 8.98 -1.34 -6.58
C SER A 51 7.58 -1.62 -7.16
N GLY A 52 7.51 -1.99 -8.44
CA GLY A 52 6.26 -2.43 -9.04
C GLY A 52 5.66 -3.65 -8.33
N ALA A 53 6.45 -4.68 -8.04
CA ALA A 53 5.97 -5.85 -7.29
C ALA A 53 5.43 -5.46 -5.89
N ALA A 54 6.13 -4.59 -5.17
CA ALA A 54 5.71 -4.09 -3.85
C ALA A 54 4.37 -3.34 -3.92
N LEU A 55 4.19 -2.47 -4.91
CA LEU A 55 2.95 -1.73 -5.14
C LEU A 55 1.77 -2.66 -5.49
N LEU A 56 2.01 -3.70 -6.31
CA LEU A 56 0.98 -4.71 -6.62
C LEU A 56 0.53 -5.46 -5.37
N ILE A 57 1.49 -5.89 -4.53
CA ILE A 57 1.20 -6.60 -3.28
C ILE A 57 0.37 -5.69 -2.36
N CYS A 58 0.79 -4.43 -2.19
CA CYS A 58 0.09 -3.47 -1.35
C CYS A 58 -1.35 -3.22 -1.84
N GLY A 59 -1.54 -2.91 -3.13
CA GLY A 59 -2.87 -2.66 -3.70
C GLY A 59 -3.81 -3.87 -3.55
N GLY A 60 -3.29 -5.09 -3.72
CA GLY A 60 -4.06 -6.31 -3.48
C GLY A 60 -4.49 -6.48 -2.01
N VAL A 61 -3.59 -6.18 -1.06
CA VAL A 61 -3.88 -6.22 0.38
C VAL A 61 -4.91 -5.16 0.77
N GLU A 62 -4.82 -3.94 0.24
CA GLU A 62 -5.77 -2.85 0.49
C GLU A 62 -7.21 -3.24 0.06
N ILE A 63 -7.36 -3.79 -1.16
CA ILE A 63 -8.66 -4.27 -1.67
C ILE A 63 -9.22 -5.39 -0.78
N LYS A 64 -8.37 -6.31 -0.32
CA LYS A 64 -8.78 -7.39 0.60
C LYS A 64 -9.22 -6.85 1.96
N TYR A 65 -8.47 -5.89 2.52
CA TYR A 65 -8.74 -5.28 3.82
C TYR A 65 -10.10 -4.55 3.82
N LEU A 66 -10.39 -3.79 2.77
CA LEU A 66 -11.66 -3.09 2.54
C LEU A 66 -12.89 -3.98 2.64
N ARG A 67 -12.81 -5.22 2.11
CA ARG A 67 -13.93 -6.16 2.09
C ARG A 67 -14.33 -6.64 3.49
N SER A 68 -13.45 -6.51 4.48
CA SER A 68 -13.61 -7.18 5.76
C SER A 68 -13.66 -6.25 6.97
N ARG A 69 -13.28 -4.96 6.88
CA ARG A 69 -12.98 -4.15 8.08
C ARG A 69 -13.37 -2.66 7.99
N PRO A 70 -13.58 -1.99 9.16
CA PRO A 70 -13.89 -0.56 9.23
C PRO A 70 -12.71 0.36 8.86
N SER A 71 -13.03 1.50 8.23
CA SER A 71 -12.12 2.38 7.46
C SER A 71 -11.15 3.26 8.26
N ARG A 72 -11.30 3.37 9.59
CA ARG A 72 -10.59 4.42 10.36
C ARG A 72 -9.08 4.16 10.49
N THR A 73 -8.69 2.91 10.75
CA THR A 73 -7.26 2.52 10.82
C THR A 73 -6.60 2.67 9.46
N TYR A 74 -7.29 2.26 8.40
CA TYR A 74 -6.83 2.42 7.02
C TYR A 74 -6.49 3.89 6.72
N LEU A 75 -7.41 4.82 6.98
CA LEU A 75 -7.19 6.23 6.67
C LEU A 75 -5.98 6.82 7.40
N ARG A 76 -5.75 6.43 8.66
CA ARG A 76 -4.57 6.88 9.43
C ARG A 76 -3.27 6.37 8.82
N LEU A 77 -3.23 5.08 8.47
CA LEU A 77 -2.05 4.48 7.83
C LEU A 77 -1.80 5.11 6.46
N MET A 78 -2.88 5.40 5.70
CA MET A 78 -2.77 6.03 4.40
C MET A 78 -2.23 7.46 4.47
N ILE A 79 -2.73 8.26 5.40
CA ILE A 79 -2.20 9.62 5.62
C ILE A 79 -0.69 9.57 5.92
N GLY A 80 -0.24 8.62 6.74
CA GLY A 80 1.18 8.42 7.03
C GLY A 80 1.97 8.04 5.78
N TYR A 81 1.45 7.10 4.98
CA TYR A 81 2.03 6.69 3.70
C TYR A 81 2.15 7.85 2.71
N ASP A 82 1.10 8.64 2.53
CA ASP A 82 1.08 9.78 1.59
C ASP A 82 1.98 10.92 2.07
N THR A 83 2.04 11.15 3.38
CA THR A 83 2.96 12.15 3.96
C THR A 83 4.40 11.74 3.71
N GLY A 84 4.76 10.47 3.95
CA GLY A 84 6.10 9.97 3.66
C GLY A 84 6.42 10.03 2.16
N TRP A 85 5.43 9.78 1.29
CA TRP A 85 5.59 9.91 -0.15
C TRP A 85 5.91 11.36 -0.53
N ALA A 86 5.14 12.33 -0.05
CA ALA A 86 5.42 13.75 -0.31
C ALA A 86 6.82 14.17 0.20
N LEU A 87 7.23 13.72 1.39
CA LEU A 87 8.56 14.00 1.93
C LEU A 87 9.68 13.37 1.09
N ALA A 88 9.50 12.12 0.65
CA ALA A 88 10.44 11.46 -0.23
C ALA A 88 10.53 12.18 -1.60
N THR A 89 9.44 12.78 -2.10
CA THR A 89 9.46 13.55 -3.35
C THR A 89 10.30 14.79 -3.20
N LEU A 90 10.08 15.52 -2.10
CA LEU A 90 10.82 16.73 -1.79
C LEU A 90 12.30 16.44 -1.61
N ALA A 91 12.66 15.36 -0.93
CA ALA A 91 14.03 14.94 -0.75
C ALA A 91 14.69 14.52 -2.08
N ALA A 92 13.99 13.75 -2.91
CA ALA A 92 14.47 13.35 -4.23
C ALA A 92 14.68 14.57 -5.16
N LEU A 93 13.74 15.53 -5.11
CA LEU A 93 13.83 16.78 -5.88
C LEU A 93 14.99 17.66 -5.39
N ALA A 94 15.19 17.75 -4.07
CA ALA A 94 16.32 18.46 -3.48
C ALA A 94 17.66 17.84 -3.91
N CYS A 95 17.77 16.51 -3.93
CA CYS A 95 18.94 15.81 -4.47
C CYS A 95 19.16 16.12 -5.96
N ALA A 96 18.10 16.10 -6.77
CA ALA A 96 18.20 16.42 -8.19
C ALA A 96 18.65 17.86 -8.44
N TRP A 97 18.18 18.82 -7.64
CA TRP A 97 18.62 20.23 -7.71
C TRP A 97 20.07 20.43 -7.23
N GLY A 98 20.56 19.56 -6.34
CA GLY A 98 21.94 19.57 -5.87
C GLY A 98 22.96 18.91 -6.81
N ASN A 99 22.58 18.52 -8.04
CA ASN A 99 23.37 17.66 -8.94
C ASN A 99 23.72 16.29 -8.33
N GLY A 100 22.90 15.79 -7.39
CA GLY A 100 23.08 14.47 -6.81
C GLY A 100 22.31 13.39 -7.57
N ASP A 101 22.98 12.30 -7.95
CA ASP A 101 22.37 11.20 -8.72
C ASP A 101 21.47 10.27 -7.88
N ALA A 102 21.47 10.42 -6.55
CA ALA A 102 20.72 9.56 -5.63
C ALA A 102 19.21 9.84 -5.57
N GLY A 103 18.71 10.89 -6.24
CA GLY A 103 17.30 11.29 -6.16
C GLY A 103 16.34 10.19 -6.64
N GLY A 104 16.68 9.51 -7.73
CA GLY A 104 15.89 8.40 -8.25
C GLY A 104 15.89 7.19 -7.30
N GLU A 105 17.04 6.83 -6.75
CA GLU A 105 17.17 5.71 -5.82
C GLU A 105 16.39 5.95 -4.53
N LEU A 106 16.45 7.16 -3.98
CA LEU A 106 15.68 7.55 -2.80
C LEU A 106 14.17 7.45 -3.07
N TRP A 107 13.74 7.96 -4.23
CA TRP A 107 12.35 7.95 -4.64
C TRP A 107 11.79 6.55 -4.85
N ILE A 108 12.48 5.73 -5.62
CA ILE A 108 12.07 4.35 -5.92
C ILE A 108 12.26 3.44 -4.70
N GLY A 109 13.27 3.70 -3.87
CA GLY A 109 13.47 3.04 -2.58
C GLY A 109 12.26 3.23 -1.66
N TYR A 110 11.76 4.47 -1.53
CA TYR A 110 10.52 4.76 -0.80
C TYR A 110 9.33 3.99 -1.39
N GLN A 111 9.14 4.05 -2.71
CA GLN A 111 8.09 3.33 -3.45
C GLN A 111 8.24 1.80 -3.37
N THR A 112 9.32 1.27 -2.81
CA THR A 112 9.50 -0.17 -2.57
C THR A 112 9.20 -0.53 -1.12
N ALA A 113 9.81 0.19 -0.17
CA ALA A 113 9.70 -0.13 1.25
C ALA A 113 8.33 0.25 1.83
N ALA A 114 7.84 1.46 1.55
CA ALA A 114 6.62 1.97 2.17
C ALA A 114 5.36 1.15 1.83
N PRO A 115 5.13 0.70 0.58
CA PRO A 115 3.99 -0.16 0.27
C PRO A 115 4.04 -1.51 0.99
N LEU A 116 5.22 -2.10 1.14
CA LEU A 116 5.38 -3.36 1.89
C LEU A 116 5.08 -3.17 3.38
N VAL A 117 5.59 -2.09 3.98
CA VAL A 117 5.30 -1.75 5.37
C VAL A 117 3.79 -1.52 5.56
N LEU A 118 3.16 -0.77 4.67
CA LEU A 118 1.72 -0.54 4.71
C LEU A 118 0.93 -1.84 4.60
N ALA A 119 1.30 -2.72 3.67
CA ALA A 119 0.67 -4.03 3.51
C ALA A 119 0.79 -4.88 4.80
N VAL A 120 1.99 -4.93 5.40
CA VAL A 120 2.22 -5.65 6.66
C VAL A 120 1.38 -5.07 7.79
N LEU A 121 1.30 -3.75 7.93
CA LEU A 121 0.49 -3.09 8.96
C LEU A 121 -1.00 -3.36 8.77
N LEU A 122 -1.50 -3.38 7.53
CA LEU A 122 -2.89 -3.73 7.23
C LEU A 122 -3.20 -5.20 7.55
N LEU A 123 -2.26 -6.11 7.27
CA LEU A 123 -2.37 -7.52 7.63
C LEU A 123 -2.33 -7.72 9.15
N ALA A 124 -1.42 -7.04 9.85
CA ALA A 124 -1.29 -7.13 11.31
C ALA A 124 -2.48 -6.50 12.05
N ALA A 125 -3.09 -5.46 11.47
CA ALA A 125 -4.32 -4.86 11.98
C ALA A 125 -5.56 -5.77 11.82
N ALA A 126 -5.46 -6.90 11.11
CA ALA A 126 -6.54 -7.87 11.01
C ALA A 126 -6.54 -8.82 12.23
N PRO A 127 -7.62 -8.87 13.04
CA PRO A 127 -7.76 -9.88 14.09
C PRO A 127 -7.57 -11.30 13.54
N PRO A 128 -6.95 -12.21 14.32
CA PRO A 128 -6.86 -13.62 13.95
C PRO A 128 -8.26 -14.15 13.69
N GLN A 129 -8.46 -14.84 12.57
CA GLN A 129 -9.67 -15.61 12.35
C GLN A 129 -9.76 -16.61 13.49
N THR A 130 -10.70 -16.40 14.41
CA THR A 130 -11.06 -17.41 15.40
C THR A 130 -11.46 -18.64 14.61
N ALA A 131 -10.59 -19.65 14.64
CA ALA A 131 -10.89 -20.98 14.13
C ALA A 131 -12.26 -21.38 14.66
N SER A 132 -13.17 -21.70 13.73
CA SER A 132 -14.50 -22.18 14.03
C SER A 132 -14.40 -23.25 15.11
N LYS A 133 -14.93 -22.95 16.31
CA LYS A 133 -15.14 -23.97 17.34
C LYS A 133 -15.89 -25.13 16.68
N PRO A 134 -15.42 -26.39 16.80
CA PRO A 134 -16.22 -27.53 16.40
C PRO A 134 -17.55 -27.43 17.12
N SER A 135 -18.64 -27.45 16.36
CA SER A 135 -19.99 -27.42 16.91
C SER A 135 -20.15 -28.60 17.85
N ALA A 136 -20.62 -28.35 19.07
CA ALA A 136 -20.98 -29.38 20.03
C ALA A 136 -22.21 -30.14 19.50
N THR A 137 -21.98 -31.10 18.61
CA THR A 137 -23.02 -32.01 18.10
C THR A 137 -22.56 -33.47 18.09
N ASP A 138 -21.26 -33.75 18.24
CA ASP A 138 -20.71 -35.14 18.30
C ASP A 138 -20.56 -35.71 19.73
N ALA A 139 -21.32 -35.22 20.71
CA ALA A 139 -21.29 -35.76 22.08
C ALA A 139 -22.52 -36.62 22.45
N ILE A 140 -23.30 -37.06 21.45
CA ILE A 140 -24.39 -38.02 21.66
C ILE A 140 -24.28 -39.09 20.57
N HIS A 141 -23.39 -40.06 20.78
CA HIS A 141 -23.52 -41.43 20.29
C HIS A 141 -22.72 -42.37 21.19
#